data_AF-A0A183GVH7-F1
#
_entry.id   AF-A0A183GVH7-F1
#
_cell.length_a   1.000
_cell.length_b   1.000
_cell.length_c   1.000
_cell.angle_alpha   90.00
_cell.angle_beta   90.00
_cell.angle_gamma   90.00
#
_symmetry.space_group_name_H-M   'P 1'
#
loop_
_entity.id
_entity.type
_entity.pdbx_description
1 polymer ?
#
loop_
_entity_poly.entity_id
_entity_poly.type
_entity_poly.pdbx_seq_one_letter_code
_entity_poly.pdbx_strand_id
1 'polypeptide(L)'
;MQTIRFAMDVTMQWVDPLLVWTPTAGSGLTILKIITHPCRIDIAHFPYDIQTCELSIGSWSFSTDSMQLFTPFDSYQPSDDFTGNSEWELLSFTSTAELDTSYEEADFGMVSVMSFAKEPF
;
A
#
# COMPACT_ATOMS: atom_id res chain seq x y z
N MET A 1 16.73 -5.88 -11.09
CA MET A 1 15.59 -5.46 -10.27
C MET A 1 14.35 -6.02 -10.94
N GLN A 2 13.55 -6.82 -10.23
CA GLN A 2 12.32 -7.39 -10.80
C GLN A 2 11.16 -6.44 -10.47
N THR A 3 10.08 -6.49 -11.24
CA THR A 3 8.91 -5.63 -11.02
C THR A 3 7.70 -6.49 -10.73
N ILE A 4 6.93 -6.07 -9.74
CA ILE A 4 5.68 -6.75 -9.38
C ILE A 4 4.53 -5.83 -9.78
N ARG A 5 3.44 -6.44 -10.23
CA ARG A 5 2.25 -5.73 -10.70
C ARG A 5 1.06 -6.20 -9.88
N PHE A 6 0.39 -5.24 -9.25
CA PHE A 6 -0.83 -5.48 -8.48
C PHE A 6 -1.98 -4.68 -9.10
N ALA A 7 -3.13 -5.32 -9.21
CA ALA A 7 -4.40 -4.63 -9.47
C ALA A 7 -5.14 -4.57 -8.13
N MET A 8 -5.43 -3.36 -7.66
CA MET A 8 -6.13 -3.17 -6.39
C MET A 8 -7.07 -1.96 -6.44
N ASP A 9 -8.07 -1.99 -5.54
CA ASP A 9 -8.93 -0.86 -5.26
C ASP A 9 -8.23 0.10 -4.30
N VAL A 10 -7.92 1.30 -4.79
CA VAL A 10 -7.39 2.38 -3.96
C VAL A 10 -8.57 3.20 -3.45
N THR A 11 -8.84 3.10 -2.14
CA THR A 11 -9.88 3.88 -1.48
C THR A 11 -9.24 4.99 -0.65
N MET A 12 -9.54 6.24 -1.00
CA MET A 12 -9.17 7.42 -0.23
C MET A 12 -10.41 7.95 0.49
N GLN A 13 -10.32 8.20 1.79
CA GLN A 13 -11.38 8.82 2.58
C GLN A 13 -10.84 10.09 3.23
N TRP A 14 -11.62 11.17 3.18
CA TRP A 14 -11.28 12.44 3.81
C TRP A 14 -12.50 13.09 4.43
N VAL A 15 -12.25 13.98 5.40
CA VAL A 15 -13.27 14.79 6.04
C VAL A 15 -13.12 16.21 5.51
N ASP A 16 -14.16 16.74 4.87
CA ASP A 16 -14.21 18.12 4.40
C ASP A 16 -15.21 18.92 5.28
N PRO A 17 -14.73 19.83 6.13
CA PRO A 17 -15.59 20.66 6.99
C PRO A 17 -16.48 21.66 6.22
N LEU A 18 -16.16 21.98 4.96
CA LEU A 18 -16.87 22.96 4.14
C LEU A 18 -17.99 22.34 3.29
N LEU A 19 -17.99 21.01 3.14
CA LEU A 19 -19.07 20.26 2.47
C LEU A 19 -20.20 19.94 3.47
N VAL A 20 -21.08 20.92 3.72
CA VAL A 20 -22.15 20.89 4.74
C VAL A 20 -23.25 19.83 4.50
N TRP A 21 -23.31 19.19 3.33
CA TRP A 21 -24.48 18.38 2.94
C TRP A 21 -24.50 16.92 3.44
N THR A 22 -23.39 16.35 3.94
CA THR A 22 -23.40 15.02 4.60
C THR A 22 -22.29 14.91 5.66
N PRO A 23 -22.48 15.45 6.87
CA PRO A 23 -21.45 15.45 7.91
C PRO A 23 -21.20 14.08 8.58
N THR A 24 -21.95 13.02 8.24
CA THR A 24 -21.88 11.72 8.94
C THR A 24 -21.22 10.58 8.15
N ALA A 25 -20.95 10.72 6.85
CA ALA A 25 -20.47 9.60 6.02
C ALA A 25 -19.01 9.72 5.55
N GLY A 26 -18.35 10.88 5.74
CA GLY A 26 -17.06 11.15 5.10
C GLY A 26 -17.21 11.25 3.57
N SER A 27 -16.25 11.91 2.91
CA SER A 27 -16.13 11.84 1.45
C SER A 27 -15.09 10.79 1.10
N GLY A 28 -15.35 9.98 0.09
CA GLY A 28 -14.43 8.94 -0.32
C GLY A 28 -14.42 8.71 -1.82
N LEU A 29 -13.26 8.32 -2.34
CA LEU A 29 -13.04 7.95 -3.73
C LEU A 29 -12.40 6.55 -3.76
N THR A 30 -13.08 5.61 -4.41
CA THR A 30 -12.53 4.29 -4.71
C THR A 30 -12.25 4.18 -6.20
N ILE A 31 -11.00 3.86 -6.55
CA ILE A 31 -10.56 3.71 -7.93
C ILE A 31 -9.77 2.41 -8.11
N LEU A 32 -10.08 1.68 -9.18
CA LEU A 32 -9.29 0.56 -9.63
C LEU A 32 -7.98 1.06 -10.24
N LYS A 33 -6.84 0.56 -9.72
CA LYS A 33 -5.51 0.92 -10.22
C LYS A 33 -4.61 -0.29 -10.36
N ILE A 34 -3.82 -0.28 -11.43
CA ILE A 34 -2.71 -1.20 -11.64
C ILE A 34 -1.44 -0.47 -11.21
N ILE A 35 -0.76 -0.99 -10.21
CA ILE A 35 0.48 -0.45 -9.66
C ILE A 35 1.62 -1.39 -10.02
N THR A 36 2.66 -0.82 -10.62
CA THR A 36 3.90 -1.54 -10.95
C THR A 36 4.99 -0.99 -10.05
N HIS A 37 5.57 -1.84 -9.20
CA HIS A 37 6.59 -1.44 -8.24
C HIS A 37 7.85 -2.32 -8.38
N PRO A 38 9.05 -1.72 -8.41
CA PRO A 38 10.29 -2.48 -8.43
C PRO A 38 10.53 -3.11 -7.05
N CYS A 39 10.74 -4.42 -7.01
CA CYS A 39 11.09 -5.12 -5.78
C CYS A 39 12.40 -5.88 -5.91
N ARG A 40 13.12 -5.94 -4.79
CA ARG A 40 14.30 -6.77 -4.64
C ARG A 40 13.87 -8.17 -4.20
N ILE A 41 14.10 -9.14 -5.09
CA ILE A 41 13.81 -10.55 -4.84
C ILE A 41 15.07 -11.24 -4.31
N ASP A 42 14.92 -12.01 -3.25
CA ASP A 42 15.94 -12.89 -2.69
C ASP A 42 15.73 -14.34 -3.15
N ILE A 43 16.63 -14.82 -4.00
CA ILE A 43 16.53 -16.16 -4.62
C ILE A 43 17.25 -17.26 -3.84
N ALA A 44 17.65 -17.01 -2.59
CA ALA A 44 18.41 -17.98 -1.79
C ALA A 44 17.67 -19.32 -1.58
N HIS A 45 16.34 -19.31 -1.55
CA HIS A 45 15.49 -20.46 -1.21
C HIS A 45 14.55 -20.89 -2.35
N PHE A 46 14.88 -20.52 -3.59
CA PHE A 46 14.11 -20.94 -4.76
C PHE A 46 14.00 -22.48 -4.82
N PRO A 47 12.81 -23.07 -5.12
CA PRO A 47 11.58 -22.45 -5.64
C PRO A 47 10.52 -22.08 -4.58
N TYR A 48 10.80 -22.24 -3.29
CA TYR A 48 9.84 -22.01 -2.19
C TYR A 48 10.19 -20.74 -1.42
N ASP A 49 10.65 -19.72 -2.14
CA ASP A 49 11.11 -18.47 -1.57
C ASP A 49 9.94 -17.58 -1.12
N ILE A 50 10.17 -16.88 0.01
CA ILE A 50 9.28 -15.85 0.53
C ILE A 50 9.92 -14.50 0.19
N GLN A 51 9.11 -13.59 -0.31
CA GLN A 51 9.55 -12.26 -0.72
C GLN A 51 8.80 -11.19 0.06
N THR A 52 9.56 -10.21 0.55
CA THR A 52 9.02 -9.04 1.24
C THR A 52 9.31 -7.82 0.39
N CYS A 53 8.26 -7.11 0.00
CA CYS A 53 8.37 -5.94 -0.85
C CYS A 53 7.73 -4.74 -0.16
N GLU A 54 8.41 -3.61 -0.23
CA GLU A 54 7.95 -2.40 0.41
C GLU A 54 7.35 -1.47 -0.65
N LEU A 55 6.03 -1.39 -0.67
CA LEU A 55 5.33 -0.41 -1.50
C LEU A 55 4.98 0.80 -0.63
N SER A 56 5.66 1.93 -0.84
CA SER A 56 5.38 3.17 -0.12
C SER A 56 4.47 4.08 -0.94
N ILE A 57 3.34 4.49 -0.37
CA ILE A 57 2.37 5.39 -0.97
C ILE A 57 2.35 6.68 -0.14
N GLY A 58 2.56 7.81 -0.80
CA GLY A 58 2.61 9.12 -0.16
C GLY A 58 2.23 10.24 -1.12
N SER A 59 1.98 11.43 -0.57
CA SER A 59 1.80 12.64 -1.36
C SER A 59 3.14 13.12 -1.91
N TRP A 60 3.16 13.51 -3.19
CA TRP A 60 4.36 14.09 -3.80
C TRP A 60 4.57 15.55 -3.40
N SER A 61 3.49 16.33 -3.29
CA SER A 61 3.56 17.79 -3.11
C SER A 61 3.10 18.30 -1.76
N PHE A 62 2.47 17.45 -0.95
CA PHE A 62 1.87 17.85 0.32
C PHE A 62 2.67 17.27 1.47
N SER A 63 3.19 18.15 2.33
CA SER A 63 3.85 17.77 3.59
C SER A 63 2.83 17.38 4.65
N THR A 64 3.31 16.84 5.76
CA THR A 64 2.51 16.45 6.93
C THR A 64 1.70 17.58 7.55
N ASP A 65 2.13 18.83 7.38
CA ASP A 65 1.41 20.02 7.86
C ASP A 65 0.12 20.27 7.06
N SER A 66 0.11 19.88 5.79
CA SER A 66 -1.02 20.08 4.89
C SER A 66 -1.88 18.82 4.74
N MET A 67 -1.26 17.64 4.79
CA MET A 67 -1.93 16.36 4.58
C MET A 67 -1.33 15.29 5.49
N GLN A 68 -2.19 14.64 6.29
CA GLN A 68 -1.80 13.52 7.14
C GLN A 68 -2.40 12.24 6.57
N LEU A 69 -1.57 11.21 6.44
CA LEU A 69 -1.99 9.88 6.01
C LEU A 69 -2.20 8.97 7.22
N PHE A 70 -3.24 8.16 7.16
CA PHE A 70 -3.56 7.17 8.19
C PHE A 70 -3.77 5.82 7.53
N THR A 71 -3.35 4.76 8.23
CA THR A 71 -3.59 3.39 7.79
C THR A 71 -5.01 2.97 8.19
N PRO A 72 -5.80 2.39 7.27
CA PRO A 72 -7.14 1.89 7.61
C PRO A 72 -7.10 0.60 8.44
N PHE A 73 -5.99 -0.13 8.41
CA PHE A 73 -5.75 -1.38 9.13
C PHE A 73 -4.25 -1.55 9.38
N ASP A 74 -3.88 -2.23 10.47
CA ASP A 74 -2.46 -2.55 10.74
C ASP A 74 -1.99 -3.75 9.90
N SER A 75 -2.88 -4.73 9.72
CA SER A 75 -2.63 -5.93 8.93
C SER A 75 -3.88 -6.35 8.18
N TYR A 76 -3.69 -6.79 6.94
CA TYR A 76 -4.68 -7.44 6.11
C TYR A 76 -4.18 -8.85 5.78
N GLN A 77 -5.01 -9.84 6.10
CA GLN A 77 -4.84 -11.19 5.59
C GLN A 77 -5.62 -11.32 4.28
N PRO A 78 -5.06 -12.02 3.28
CA PRO A 78 -5.77 -12.29 2.04
C PRO A 78 -7.15 -12.89 2.35
N SER A 79 -8.21 -12.19 1.95
CA SER A 79 -9.57 -12.72 1.94
C SER A 79 -9.84 -13.44 0.61
N ASP A 80 -11.04 -13.99 0.47
CA ASP A 80 -11.54 -14.54 -0.80
C ASP A 80 -11.49 -13.54 -1.98
N ASP A 81 -11.28 -12.25 -1.70
CA ASP A 81 -11.22 -11.17 -2.68
C ASP A 81 -9.84 -11.04 -3.35
N PHE A 82 -8.79 -11.66 -2.80
CA PHE A 82 -7.47 -11.69 -3.44
C PHE A 82 -7.36 -12.86 -4.42
N THR A 83 -7.15 -12.55 -5.70
CA THR A 83 -6.83 -13.56 -6.71
C THR A 83 -5.35 -13.44 -7.08
N GLY A 84 -4.55 -14.39 -6.60
CA GLY A 84 -3.15 -14.56 -7.00
C GLY A 84 -3.00 -15.13 -8.41
N ASN A 85 -1.76 -15.39 -8.82
CA ASN A 85 -1.47 -16.19 -10.01
C ASN A 85 -0.99 -17.59 -9.59
N SER A 86 -0.75 -18.48 -10.56
CA SER A 86 -0.29 -19.86 -10.32
C SER A 86 1.15 -19.98 -9.81
N GLU A 87 1.71 -18.90 -9.27
CA GLU A 87 3.12 -18.83 -8.86
C GLU A 87 3.25 -18.07 -7.55
N TRP A 88 2.47 -17.02 -7.32
CA TRP A 88 2.58 -16.17 -6.14
C TRP A 88 1.29 -16.15 -5.33
N GLU A 89 1.43 -16.48 -4.05
CA GLU A 89 0.41 -16.36 -3.01
C GLU A 89 0.74 -15.13 -2.16
N LEU A 90 -0.21 -14.20 -2.02
CA LEU A 90 -0.07 -13.12 -1.04
C LEU A 90 -0.19 -13.75 0.34
N LEU A 91 0.80 -13.55 1.22
CA LEU A 91 0.73 -14.10 2.58
C LEU A 91 0.12 -13.11 3.55
N SER A 92 0.61 -11.87 3.51
CA SER A 92 0.10 -10.81 4.36
C SER A 92 0.44 -9.44 3.80
N PHE A 93 -0.42 -8.48 4.08
CA PHE A 93 -0.17 -7.07 3.82
C PHE A 93 -0.17 -6.34 5.16
N THR A 94 0.90 -5.66 5.49
CA THR A 94 1.02 -4.88 6.74
C THR A 94 1.08 -3.43 6.35
N SER A 95 0.34 -2.58 7.03
CA SER A 95 0.33 -1.15 6.72
C SER A 95 0.98 -0.40 7.86
N THR A 96 2.08 0.27 7.56
CA THR A 96 2.79 1.14 8.52
C THR A 96 2.79 2.57 8.02
N ALA A 97 2.27 3.50 8.83
CA ALA A 97 2.44 4.92 8.58
C ALA A 97 3.85 5.35 9.00
N GLU A 98 4.56 5.99 8.07
CA GLU A 98 5.94 6.41 8.23
C GLU A 98 6.10 7.88 7.85
N LEU A 99 7.13 8.52 8.39
CA LEU A 99 7.52 9.89 8.05
C LEU A 99 8.82 9.86 7.27
N ASP A 100 8.77 10.37 6.04
CA ASP A 100 9.97 10.65 5.27
C ASP A 100 10.51 12.03 5.67
N THR A 101 11.65 12.00 6.35
CA THR A 101 12.39 13.17 6.84
C THR A 101 13.63 13.45 5.99
N SER A 102 13.73 12.83 4.81
CA SER A 102 14.88 12.99 3.91
C SER A 102 14.99 14.40 3.31
N TYR A 103 13.92 15.18 3.37
CA TYR A 103 13.86 16.55 2.85
C TYR A 103 14.04 17.57 3.98
N GLU A 104 15.04 18.43 3.88
CA GLU A 104 15.34 19.45 4.91
C GLU A 104 14.22 20.50 5.07
N GLU A 105 13.39 20.66 4.04
CA GLU A 105 12.37 21.71 3.97
C GLU A 105 11.03 21.28 4.60
N ALA A 106 10.71 19.99 4.58
CA ALA A 106 9.43 19.48 5.06
C ALA A 106 9.45 17.96 5.24
N ASP A 107 8.65 17.48 6.19
CA ASP A 107 8.39 16.05 6.38
C ASP A 107 7.18 15.59 5.55
N PHE A 108 7.26 14.39 4.98
CA PHE A 108 6.21 13.80 4.15
C PHE A 108 5.67 12.52 4.78
N GLY A 109 4.34 12.38 4.81
CA GLY A 109 3.70 11.14 5.27
C GLY A 109 3.72 10.07 4.18
N MET A 110 4.07 8.85 4.55
CA MET A 110 4.02 7.66 3.69
C MET A 110 3.32 6.50 4.41
N VAL A 111 2.79 5.55 3.64
CA VAL A 111 2.24 4.29 4.14
C VAL A 111 2.86 3.12 3.38
N SER A 112 3.38 2.10 4.07
CA SER A 112 4.21 1.05 3.47
C SER A 112 3.91 -0.39 3.94
N VAL A 113 4.41 -1.36 3.14
CA VAL A 113 4.66 -2.82 3.38
C VAL A 113 3.69 -3.86 2.77
N MET A 114 4.24 -4.88 2.10
CA MET A 114 3.53 -6.09 1.63
C MET A 114 4.45 -7.33 1.60
N SER A 115 3.89 -8.54 1.77
CA SER A 115 4.64 -9.81 1.74
C SER A 115 3.91 -10.91 0.94
N PHE A 116 4.65 -11.67 0.15
CA PHE A 116 4.12 -12.77 -0.67
C PHE A 116 5.10 -13.95 -0.70
N ALA A 117 4.59 -15.13 -0.98
CA ALA A 117 5.35 -16.36 -1.13
C ALA A 117 5.12 -16.97 -2.51
N LYS A 118 6.13 -17.72 -2.96
CA LYS A 118 6.01 -18.53 -4.16
C LYS A 118 5.34 -19.87 -3.83
N GLU A 119 4.30 -20.24 -4.57
CA GLU A 119 3.61 -21.52 -4.40
C GLU A 119 4.51 -22.70 -4.80
N PRO A 120 4.47 -23.81 -4.04
CA PRO A 120 5.03 -25.08 -4.47
C PRO A 120 4.14 -25.69 -5.57
N PHE A 121 4.68 -25.83 -6.79
CA PHE A 121 4.05 -26.62 -7.86
C PHE A 121 3.67 -28.04 -7.40
#